data_AF-A0A2E1LZF0-F1
#
_entry.id   AF-A0A2E1LZF0-F1
#
_cell.length_a   1.000
_cell.length_b   1.000
_cell.length_c   1.000
_cell.angle_alpha   90.00
_cell.angle_beta   90.00
_cell.angle_gamma   90.00
#
_symmetry.space_group_name_H-M   'P 1'
#
loop_
_entity.id
_entity.type
_entity.pdbx_description
1 polymer ?
#
loop_
_entity_poly.entity_id
_entity_poly.type
_entity_poly.pdbx_seq_one_letter_code
_entity_poly.pdbx_strand_id
1 'polypeptide(L)'
;MAEEILDSTKQSIDLLIENYALIDISGSTYFLDMSNVHEVLTGDGDPTTNMLKFISSTDIKRKMRRFLLQSNIGVEQKEIGKAIQIWESHPSTTWYNGLDFDPNGTPDNVLNLWRPEAVAPIEGDCEIISDYLLKVLSGGDDEKYQYLLKYLAHAIQRPEEKPQIMLVLYGGQGTGKGTFIRLLEAIWPYTTVMI
;
A
#
# COMPACT_ATOMS: atom_id res chain seq x y z
N MET A 1 15.86 -31.24 26.94
CA MET A 1 16.71 -30.02 26.98
C MET A 1 17.32 -29.67 25.63
N ALA A 2 18.31 -30.41 25.08
CA ALA A 2 18.90 -30.04 23.78
C ALA A 2 17.91 -30.14 22.60
N GLU A 3 17.04 -31.15 22.62
CA GLU A 3 16.00 -31.38 21.61
C GLU A 3 14.86 -30.34 21.70
N GLU A 4 14.42 -29.98 22.91
CA GLU A 4 13.46 -28.89 23.16
C GLU A 4 13.99 -27.51 22.76
N ILE A 5 15.29 -27.25 22.97
CA ILE A 5 15.93 -26.01 22.53
C ILE A 5 15.94 -25.91 20.99
N LEU A 6 16.27 -27.01 20.30
CA LEU A 6 16.26 -27.07 18.84
C LEU A 6 14.84 -26.85 18.28
N ASP A 7 13.83 -27.43 18.91
CA ASP A 7 12.42 -27.24 18.56
C ASP A 7 11.96 -25.79 18.74
N SER A 8 12.29 -25.16 19.88
CA SER A 8 11.94 -23.75 20.14
C SER A 8 12.62 -22.77 19.17
N THR A 9 13.85 -23.06 18.74
CA THR A 9 14.58 -22.24 17.76
C THR A 9 13.95 -22.35 16.39
N LYS A 10 13.54 -23.57 15.99
CA LYS A 10 12.82 -23.79 14.74
C LYS A 10 11.48 -23.05 14.72
N GLN A 11 10.68 -23.20 15.77
CA GLN A 11 9.41 -22.47 15.93
C GLN A 11 9.62 -20.95 15.88
N SER A 12 10.72 -20.45 16.46
CA SER A 12 11.04 -19.02 16.40
C SER A 12 11.34 -18.56 14.97
N ILE A 13 12.08 -19.36 14.19
CA ILE A 13 12.36 -19.05 12.78
C ILE A 13 11.07 -19.06 11.96
N ASP A 14 10.24 -20.08 12.12
CA ASP A 14 8.96 -20.21 11.42
C ASP A 14 8.05 -19.01 11.71
N LEU A 15 7.95 -18.61 12.99
CA LEU A 15 7.17 -17.44 13.39
C LEU A 15 7.72 -16.13 12.80
N LEU A 16 9.05 -15.98 12.67
CA LEU A 16 9.63 -14.81 12.01
C LEU A 16 9.37 -14.80 10.50
N ILE A 17 9.41 -15.96 9.83
CA ILE A 17 9.10 -16.11 8.40
C ILE A 17 7.67 -15.65 8.11
N GLU A 18 6.72 -16.00 8.97
CA GLU A 18 5.31 -15.63 8.83
C GLU A 18 5.06 -14.13 9.03
N ASN A 19 5.87 -13.45 9.84
CA ASN A 19 5.57 -12.09 10.32
C ASN A 19 6.47 -11.00 9.73
N TYR A 20 7.59 -11.36 9.10
CA TYR A 20 8.54 -10.40 8.56
C TYR A 20 9.02 -10.81 7.17
N ALA A 21 9.36 -9.81 6.35
CA ALA A 21 9.92 -10.00 5.01
C ALA A 21 11.07 -9.04 4.75
N LEU A 22 11.84 -9.30 3.69
CA LEU A 22 12.80 -8.37 3.12
C LEU A 22 12.22 -7.71 1.87
N ILE A 23 12.68 -6.50 1.57
CA ILE A 23 12.37 -5.82 0.31
C ILE A 23 13.55 -5.01 -0.19
N ASP A 24 13.85 -5.11 -1.48
CA ASP A 24 14.84 -4.25 -2.14
C ASP A 24 14.18 -3.03 -2.75
N ILE A 25 14.65 -1.84 -2.36
CA ILE A 25 14.20 -0.55 -2.88
C ILE A 25 15.42 0.23 -3.33
N SER A 26 15.49 0.55 -4.63
CA SER A 26 16.53 1.41 -5.21
C SER A 26 17.98 1.01 -4.82
N GLY A 27 18.25 -0.29 -4.76
CA GLY A 27 19.58 -0.84 -4.44
C GLY A 27 19.90 -0.97 -2.95
N SER A 28 18.94 -0.72 -2.06
CA SER A 28 19.05 -0.97 -0.61
C SER A 28 18.01 -1.98 -0.14
N THR A 29 18.40 -2.87 0.76
CA THR A 29 17.49 -3.84 1.39
C THR A 29 16.91 -3.28 2.69
N TYR A 30 15.59 -3.39 2.82
CA TYR A 30 14.81 -3.03 3.99
C TYR A 30 14.03 -4.22 4.50
N PHE A 31 13.45 -4.05 5.68
CA PHE A 31 12.63 -5.08 6.33
C PHE A 31 11.20 -4.60 6.46
N LEU A 32 10.25 -5.52 6.26
CA LEU A 32 8.83 -5.27 6.35
C LEU A 32 8.24 -6.05 7.52
N ASP A 33 7.26 -5.43 8.16
CA ASP A 33 6.37 -6.06 9.14
C ASP A 33 5.08 -6.45 8.41
N MET A 34 4.77 -7.74 8.34
CA MET A 34 3.66 -8.24 7.53
C MET A 34 2.30 -7.77 8.06
N SER A 35 2.21 -7.40 9.34
CA SER A 35 1.01 -6.73 9.87
C SER A 35 0.81 -5.35 9.24
N ASN A 36 1.86 -4.55 9.11
CA ASN A 36 1.78 -3.26 8.43
C ASN A 36 1.56 -3.41 6.92
N VAL A 37 2.15 -4.42 6.28
CA VAL A 37 1.85 -4.72 4.87
C VAL A 37 0.36 -5.03 4.72
N HIS A 38 -0.21 -5.84 5.61
CA HIS A 38 -1.64 -6.17 5.60
C HIS A 38 -2.53 -4.94 5.86
N GLU A 39 -2.21 -4.12 6.86
CA GLU A 39 -2.91 -2.85 7.14
C GLU A 39 -2.92 -1.93 5.92
N VAL A 40 -1.76 -1.80 5.25
CA VAL A 40 -1.65 -1.07 4.00
C VAL A 40 -2.58 -1.74 2.99
N LEU A 41 -2.37 -2.98 2.57
CA LEU A 41 -3.16 -3.59 1.48
C LEU A 41 -4.69 -3.61 1.69
N THR A 42 -5.16 -3.76 2.93
CA THR A 42 -6.60 -3.80 3.25
C THR A 42 -7.24 -2.42 3.38
N GLY A 43 -6.45 -1.38 3.67
CA GLY A 43 -6.98 -0.03 3.85
C GLY A 43 -7.66 0.22 5.19
N ASP A 44 -7.44 -0.65 6.20
CA ASP A 44 -7.85 -0.38 7.57
C ASP A 44 -7.06 0.81 8.13
N GLY A 45 -7.76 1.89 8.49
CA GLY A 45 -7.17 3.10 9.10
C GLY A 45 -7.12 4.33 8.19
N ASP A 46 -6.48 5.39 8.68
CA ASP A 46 -6.40 6.68 7.97
C ASP A 46 -5.40 6.59 6.81
N PRO A 47 -5.84 6.76 5.55
CA PRO A 47 -4.98 6.65 4.36
C PRO A 47 -3.80 7.63 4.34
N THR A 48 -3.91 8.75 5.06
CA THR A 48 -2.84 9.76 5.12
C THR A 48 -1.69 9.35 6.05
N THR A 49 -1.95 8.38 6.95
CA THR A 49 -0.97 7.90 7.93
C THR A 49 -0.62 6.42 7.75
N ASN A 50 -1.46 5.66 7.06
CA ASN A 50 -1.28 4.24 6.78
C ASN A 50 -0.34 4.03 5.57
N MET A 51 0.92 4.41 5.76
CA MET A 51 1.99 4.21 4.80
C MET A 51 2.77 2.93 5.08
N LEU A 52 3.34 2.35 4.02
CA LEU A 52 4.26 1.23 4.13
C LEU A 52 5.53 1.66 4.90
N LYS A 53 5.87 0.94 5.96
CA LYS A 53 7.00 1.24 6.82
C LYS A 53 8.21 0.38 6.44
N PHE A 54 9.29 1.03 6.03
CA PHE A 54 10.58 0.38 5.83
C PHE A 54 11.38 0.38 7.13
N ILE A 55 11.73 -0.82 7.62
CA ILE A 55 12.47 -0.99 8.87
C ILE A 55 13.95 -1.18 8.55
N SER A 56 14.81 -0.53 9.35
CA SER A 56 16.27 -0.67 9.24
C SER A 56 16.75 -2.02 9.78
N SER A 57 17.95 -2.45 9.39
CA SER A 57 18.58 -3.67 9.92
C SER A 57 18.81 -3.63 11.44
N THR A 58 18.98 -2.44 12.03
CA THR A 58 19.16 -2.30 13.48
C THR A 58 17.82 -2.43 14.21
N ASP A 59 16.77 -1.82 13.66
CA ASP A 59 15.45 -1.81 14.29
C ASP A 59 14.71 -3.12 14.13
N ILE A 60 14.88 -3.82 13.01
CA ILE A 60 14.24 -5.13 12.81
C ILE A 60 14.73 -6.14 13.86
N LYS A 61 16.03 -6.18 14.16
CA LYS A 61 16.59 -7.06 15.19
C LYS A 61 16.00 -6.78 16.58
N ARG A 62 15.77 -5.50 16.89
CA ARG A 62 15.12 -5.08 18.14
C ARG A 62 13.65 -5.48 18.18
N LYS A 63 12.93 -5.30 17.06
CA LYS A 63 11.53 -5.68 16.90
C LYS A 63 11.35 -7.19 17.01
N MET A 64 12.07 -7.97 16.22
CA MET A 64 12.02 -9.44 16.25
C MET A 64 12.35 -10.01 17.63
N ARG A 65 13.38 -9.48 18.31
CA ARG A 65 13.69 -9.89 19.68
C ARG A 65 12.52 -9.65 20.63
N ARG A 66 11.88 -8.48 20.56
CA ARG A 66 10.71 -8.17 21.39
C ARG A 66 9.52 -9.05 21.06
N PHE A 67 9.26 -9.27 19.77
CA PHE A 67 8.19 -10.11 19.27
C PHE A 67 8.33 -11.55 19.76
N LEU A 68 9.52 -12.15 19.64
CA LEU A 68 9.78 -13.51 20.13
C LEU A 68 9.66 -13.62 21.65
N LEU A 69 10.13 -12.63 22.42
CA LEU A 69 9.97 -12.62 23.89
C LEU A 69 8.52 -12.47 24.36
N GLN A 70 7.64 -11.93 23.51
CA GLN A 70 6.21 -11.80 23.78
C GLN A 70 5.40 -12.99 23.24
N SER A 71 6.03 -13.87 22.47
CA SER A 71 5.40 -15.09 21.97
C SER A 71 5.28 -16.14 23.08
N ASN A 72 4.45 -17.15 22.85
CA ASN A 72 4.33 -18.31 23.75
C ASN A 72 5.49 -19.33 23.57
N ILE A 73 6.49 -19.02 22.74
CA ILE A 73 7.65 -19.87 22.53
C ILE A 73 8.59 -19.65 23.72
N GLY A 74 8.87 -20.71 24.48
CA GLY A 74 9.81 -20.69 25.62
C GLY A 74 11.27 -20.58 25.19
N VAL A 75 11.61 -19.63 24.32
CA VAL A 75 12.95 -19.47 23.74
C VAL A 75 13.89 -18.72 24.70
N GLU A 76 15.09 -19.27 24.90
CA GLU A 76 16.12 -18.60 25.69
C GLU A 76 16.67 -17.38 24.94
N GLN A 77 17.01 -16.31 25.69
CA GLN A 77 17.58 -15.07 25.13
C GLN A 77 18.78 -15.27 24.19
N LYS A 78 19.59 -16.32 24.43
CA LYS A 78 20.76 -16.66 23.61
C LYS A 78 20.38 -17.23 22.23
N GLU A 79 19.27 -17.95 22.14
CA GLU A 79 18.80 -18.59 20.90
C GLU A 79 18.04 -17.61 20.02
N ILE A 80 17.45 -16.55 20.58
CA ILE A 80 16.78 -15.48 19.81
C ILE A 80 17.74 -14.86 18.78
N GLY A 81 18.97 -14.57 19.18
CA GLY A 81 19.97 -13.99 18.26
C GLY A 81 20.28 -14.92 17.09
N LYS A 82 20.37 -16.23 17.37
CA LYS A 82 20.61 -17.27 16.37
C LYS A 82 19.41 -17.45 15.44
N ALA A 83 18.18 -17.45 15.96
CA ALA A 83 16.97 -17.53 15.16
C ALA A 83 16.86 -16.36 14.16
N ILE A 84 17.12 -15.12 14.62
CA ILE A 84 17.12 -13.94 13.75
C ILE A 84 18.20 -14.04 12.66
N GLN A 85 19.41 -14.48 13.00
CA GLN A 85 20.48 -14.65 12.03
C GLN A 85 20.16 -15.72 10.98
N ILE A 86 19.54 -16.83 11.40
CA ILE A 86 19.10 -17.89 10.47
C ILE A 86 17.99 -17.35 9.57
N TRP A 87 16.99 -16.68 10.13
CA TRP A 87 15.88 -16.07 9.40
C TRP A 87 16.35 -15.14 8.26
N GLU A 88 17.37 -14.30 8.50
CA GLU A 88 17.91 -13.37 7.49
C GLU A 88 18.41 -14.06 6.20
N SER A 89 18.80 -15.33 6.29
CA SER A 89 19.34 -16.12 5.17
C SER A 89 18.50 -17.37 4.85
N HIS A 90 17.34 -17.51 5.49
CA HIS A 90 16.51 -18.69 5.35
C HIS A 90 15.80 -18.67 3.98
N PRO A 91 15.82 -19.78 3.20
CA PRO A 91 15.27 -19.81 1.84
C PRO A 91 13.75 -19.61 1.78
N SER A 92 13.04 -19.85 2.88
CA SER A 92 11.59 -19.61 2.97
C SER A 92 11.23 -18.20 3.43
N THR A 93 12.21 -17.35 3.76
CA THR A 93 11.94 -15.96 4.11
C THR A 93 11.52 -15.20 2.87
N THR A 94 10.35 -14.56 2.92
CA THR A 94 9.84 -13.75 1.81
C THR A 94 10.80 -12.58 1.54
N TRP A 95 11.19 -12.46 0.28
CA TRP A 95 12.05 -11.38 -0.22
C TRP A 95 11.42 -10.77 -1.46
N TYR A 96 10.97 -9.53 -1.34
CA TYR A 96 10.42 -8.76 -2.45
C TYR A 96 11.55 -8.01 -3.19
N ASN A 97 11.56 -8.09 -4.51
CA ASN A 97 12.54 -7.42 -5.37
C ASN A 97 12.19 -5.95 -5.64
N GLY A 98 11.04 -5.49 -5.14
CA GLY A 98 10.56 -4.13 -5.34
C GLY A 98 9.08 -3.96 -5.01
N LEU A 99 8.61 -2.75 -5.27
CA LEU A 99 7.22 -2.36 -5.20
C LEU A 99 6.69 -2.09 -6.60
N ASP A 100 5.41 -2.36 -6.78
CA ASP A 100 4.65 -1.89 -7.95
C ASP A 100 3.25 -1.44 -7.54
N PHE A 101 2.55 -0.81 -8.47
CA PHE A 101 1.17 -0.37 -8.36
C PHE A 101 0.44 -0.74 -9.66
N ASP A 102 0.30 -2.04 -9.92
CA ASP A 102 -0.28 -2.55 -11.16
C ASP A 102 -1.69 -3.15 -10.93
N PRO A 103 -2.75 -2.59 -11.54
CA PRO A 103 -4.09 -3.17 -11.50
C PRO A 103 -4.21 -4.59 -12.08
N ASN A 104 -3.28 -5.02 -12.93
CA ASN A 104 -3.25 -6.38 -13.49
C ASN A 104 -2.59 -7.41 -12.58
N GLY A 105 -2.04 -6.97 -11.44
CA GLY A 105 -1.24 -7.80 -10.56
C GLY A 105 0.25 -7.80 -10.91
N THR A 106 1.03 -8.43 -10.04
CA THR A 106 2.49 -8.52 -10.15
C THR A 106 2.95 -9.95 -9.91
N PRO A 107 4.20 -10.30 -10.27
CA PRO A 107 4.83 -11.51 -9.78
C PRO A 107 4.86 -11.58 -8.24
N ASP A 108 4.84 -12.78 -7.66
CA ASP A 108 4.82 -13.01 -6.21
C ASP A 108 5.97 -12.32 -5.44
N ASN A 109 7.11 -12.15 -6.09
CA ASN A 109 8.30 -11.50 -5.53
C ASN A 109 8.30 -9.97 -5.73
N VAL A 110 7.20 -9.37 -6.17
CA VAL A 110 7.03 -7.91 -6.24
C VAL A 110 5.80 -7.55 -5.43
N LEU A 111 5.98 -6.72 -4.41
CA LEU A 111 4.88 -6.32 -3.54
C LEU A 111 4.02 -5.27 -4.28
N ASN A 112 2.85 -5.71 -4.74
CA ASN A 112 1.88 -4.83 -5.37
C ASN A 112 1.08 -4.05 -4.32
N LEU A 113 1.13 -2.73 -4.40
CA LEU A 113 0.38 -1.83 -3.53
C LEU A 113 -0.90 -1.30 -4.20
N TRP A 114 -1.20 -1.75 -5.42
CA TRP A 114 -2.46 -1.44 -6.08
C TRP A 114 -3.65 -1.88 -5.23
N ARG A 115 -4.63 -0.99 -5.13
CA ARG A 115 -5.95 -1.28 -4.55
C ARG A 115 -7.02 -0.81 -5.54
N PRO A 116 -8.08 -1.61 -5.76
CA PRO A 116 -9.23 -1.15 -6.52
C PRO A 116 -9.89 0.06 -5.84
N GLU A 117 -10.78 0.76 -6.57
CA GLU A 117 -11.51 1.90 -6.00
C GLU A 117 -12.21 1.55 -4.68
N ALA A 118 -12.15 2.48 -3.71
CA ALA A 118 -12.77 2.26 -2.40
C ALA A 118 -14.29 2.41 -2.44
N VAL A 119 -14.84 2.92 -3.55
CA VAL A 119 -16.26 3.25 -3.71
C VAL A 119 -16.91 2.22 -4.62
N ALA A 120 -17.77 1.38 -4.05
CA ALA A 120 -18.62 0.50 -4.83
C ALA A 120 -19.69 1.33 -5.57
N PRO A 121 -19.90 1.10 -6.89
CA PRO A 121 -20.92 1.81 -7.63
C PRO A 121 -22.30 1.45 -7.11
N ILE A 122 -23.12 2.47 -6.85
CA ILE A 122 -24.53 2.32 -6.46
C ILE A 122 -25.40 3.06 -7.45
N GLU A 123 -26.62 2.56 -7.67
CA GLU A 123 -27.63 3.32 -8.39
C GLU A 123 -28.05 4.52 -7.55
N GLY A 124 -28.09 5.70 -8.16
CA GLY A 124 -28.41 6.93 -7.46
C GLY A 124 -28.29 8.16 -8.34
N ASP A 125 -28.65 9.29 -7.76
CA ASP A 125 -28.55 10.59 -8.40
C ASP A 125 -27.15 11.19 -8.19
N CYS A 126 -26.51 11.57 -9.30
CA CYS A 126 -25.22 12.25 -9.32
C CYS A 126 -25.33 13.68 -9.87
N GLU A 127 -26.53 14.27 -9.95
CA GLU A 127 -26.78 15.60 -10.53
C GLU A 127 -25.86 16.66 -9.93
N ILE A 128 -25.62 16.64 -8.62
CA ILE A 128 -24.72 17.60 -7.94
C ILE A 128 -23.29 17.52 -8.50
N ILE A 129 -22.74 16.32 -8.68
CA ILE A 129 -21.40 16.12 -9.23
C ILE A 129 -21.39 16.50 -10.70
N SER A 130 -22.40 16.07 -11.46
CA SER A 130 -22.55 16.38 -12.88
C SER A 130 -22.59 17.88 -13.14
N ASP A 131 -23.41 18.62 -12.38
CA ASP A 131 -23.53 20.07 -12.44
C ASP A 131 -22.23 20.77 -12.09
N TYR A 132 -21.52 20.28 -11.07
CA TYR A 132 -20.20 20.79 -10.71
C TYR A 132 -19.19 20.61 -11.85
N LEU A 133 -19.11 19.42 -12.45
CA LEU A 133 -18.21 19.16 -13.58
C LEU A 133 -18.56 20.07 -14.77
N LEU A 134 -19.84 20.20 -15.13
CA LEU A 134 -20.28 21.00 -16.28
C LEU A 134 -20.13 22.51 -16.02
N LYS A 135 -20.78 23.02 -14.98
CA LYS A 135 -20.92 24.46 -14.75
C LYS A 135 -19.65 25.08 -14.18
N VAL A 136 -18.91 24.35 -13.34
CA VAL A 136 -17.75 24.90 -12.62
C VAL A 136 -16.44 24.56 -13.31
N LEU A 137 -16.17 23.28 -13.61
CA LEU A 137 -14.88 22.87 -14.20
C LEU A 137 -14.82 23.09 -15.71
N SER A 138 -15.93 22.84 -16.41
CA SER A 138 -16.02 23.03 -17.87
C SER A 138 -16.56 24.40 -18.28
N GLY A 139 -16.99 25.24 -17.34
CA GLY A 139 -17.51 26.59 -17.63
C GLY A 139 -18.79 26.59 -18.47
N GLY A 140 -19.60 25.54 -18.37
CA GLY A 140 -20.81 25.35 -19.16
C GLY A 140 -20.59 24.81 -20.57
N ASP A 141 -19.35 24.47 -20.93
CA ASP A 141 -18.99 23.87 -22.21
C ASP A 141 -19.24 22.34 -22.18
N ASP A 142 -20.21 21.89 -22.97
CA ASP A 142 -20.61 20.48 -23.02
C ASP A 142 -19.51 19.57 -23.57
N GLU A 143 -18.72 20.04 -24.55
CA GLU A 143 -17.63 19.23 -25.13
C GLU A 143 -16.55 18.96 -24.08
N LYS A 144 -16.13 20.00 -23.34
CA LYS A 144 -15.18 19.86 -22.23
C LYS A 144 -15.74 18.98 -21.12
N TYR A 145 -17.02 19.12 -20.78
CA TYR A 145 -17.68 18.29 -19.78
C TYR A 145 -17.70 16.82 -20.18
N GLN A 146 -18.11 16.50 -21.41
CA GLN A 146 -18.13 15.13 -21.91
C GLN A 146 -16.72 14.51 -21.92
N TYR A 147 -15.70 15.30 -22.27
CA TYR A 147 -14.32 14.85 -22.20
C TYR A 147 -13.88 14.55 -20.77
N LEU A 148 -14.12 15.48 -19.84
CA LEU A 148 -13.78 15.32 -18.43
C LEU A 148 -14.47 14.10 -17.81
N LEU A 149 -15.75 13.92 -18.09
CA LEU A 149 -16.53 12.77 -17.61
C LEU A 149 -15.96 11.45 -18.13
N LYS A 150 -15.66 11.37 -19.44
CA LYS A 150 -15.04 10.17 -20.04
C LYS A 150 -13.63 9.92 -19.50
N TYR A 151 -12.87 10.97 -19.23
CA TYR A 151 -11.55 10.87 -18.62
C TYR A 151 -11.62 10.24 -17.22
N LEU A 152 -12.54 10.71 -16.37
CA LEU A 152 -12.76 10.13 -15.04
C LEU A 152 -13.28 8.69 -15.13
N ALA A 153 -14.22 8.43 -16.03
CA ALA A 153 -14.74 7.08 -16.25
C ALA A 153 -13.64 6.11 -16.71
N HIS A 154 -12.75 6.55 -17.61
CA HIS A 154 -11.62 5.75 -18.08
C HIS A 154 -10.66 5.41 -16.93
N ALA A 155 -10.33 6.38 -16.06
CA ALA A 155 -9.46 6.15 -14.91
C ALA A 155 -10.00 5.11 -13.91
N ILE A 156 -11.33 5.01 -13.77
CA ILE A 156 -11.99 4.01 -12.91
C ILE A 156 -12.13 2.66 -13.62
N GLN A 157 -12.59 2.68 -14.88
CA GLN A 157 -12.97 1.47 -15.60
C GLN A 157 -11.79 0.75 -16.26
N ARG A 158 -10.70 1.47 -16.55
CA ARG A 158 -9.50 0.96 -17.23
C ARG A 158 -8.21 1.48 -16.57
N PRO A 159 -8.02 1.25 -15.25
CA PRO A 159 -6.87 1.77 -14.51
C PRO A 159 -5.52 1.30 -15.04
N GLU A 160 -5.49 0.16 -15.76
CA GLU A 160 -4.31 -0.38 -16.42
C GLU A 160 -3.84 0.45 -17.62
N GLU A 161 -4.73 1.25 -18.20
CA GLU A 161 -4.45 2.08 -19.35
C GLU A 161 -4.05 3.49 -18.92
N LYS A 162 -2.78 3.84 -19.13
CA LYS A 162 -2.34 5.22 -18.90
C LYS A 162 -2.94 6.12 -19.99
N PRO A 163 -3.69 7.18 -19.66
CA PRO A 163 -4.34 8.01 -20.66
C PRO A 163 -3.34 8.87 -21.47
N GLN A 164 -2.07 8.97 -21.04
CA GLN A 164 -0.97 9.69 -21.73
C GLN A 164 -1.23 11.18 -21.98
N ILE A 165 -2.20 11.74 -21.26
CA ILE A 165 -2.61 13.14 -21.28
C ILE A 165 -2.71 13.63 -19.84
N MET A 166 -2.71 14.95 -19.65
CA MET A 166 -2.89 15.56 -18.34
C MET A 166 -3.95 16.67 -18.43
N LEU A 167 -4.90 16.65 -17.51
CA LEU A 167 -5.87 17.74 -17.37
C LEU A 167 -5.23 18.91 -16.62
N VAL A 168 -5.30 20.10 -17.23
CA VAL A 168 -4.83 21.34 -16.60
C VAL A 168 -6.03 22.21 -16.27
N LEU A 169 -6.35 22.32 -14.98
CA LEU A 169 -7.42 23.20 -14.50
C LEU A 169 -6.84 24.59 -14.21
N TYR A 170 -7.23 25.58 -15.00
CA TYR A 170 -6.76 26.96 -14.88
C TYR A 170 -7.91 27.93 -14.56
N GLY A 171 -7.69 28.86 -13.62
CA GLY A 171 -8.68 29.86 -13.22
C GLY A 171 -8.34 30.51 -11.88
N GLY A 172 -9.13 31.50 -11.44
CA GLY A 172 -8.93 32.22 -10.17
C GLY A 172 -8.98 31.35 -8.90
N GLN A 173 -8.60 31.90 -7.76
CA GLN A 173 -8.78 31.22 -6.48
C GLN A 173 -10.28 31.01 -6.19
N GLY A 174 -10.64 29.89 -5.56
CA GLY A 174 -12.04 29.59 -5.20
C GLY A 174 -12.91 29.07 -6.34
N THR A 175 -12.37 28.81 -7.53
CA THR A 175 -13.13 28.30 -8.69
C THR A 175 -13.36 26.78 -8.67
N GLY A 176 -13.38 26.16 -7.49
CA GLY A 176 -13.67 24.73 -7.35
C GLY A 176 -12.55 23.75 -7.70
N LYS A 177 -11.36 24.18 -8.15
CA LYS A 177 -10.24 23.27 -8.48
C LYS A 177 -9.83 22.35 -7.31
N GLY A 178 -9.80 22.87 -6.09
CA GLY A 178 -9.51 22.05 -4.89
C GLY A 178 -10.61 21.04 -4.57
N THR A 179 -11.87 21.35 -4.90
CA THR A 179 -12.99 20.41 -4.76
C THR A 179 -12.83 19.22 -5.70
N PHE A 180 -12.24 19.42 -6.89
CA PHE A 180 -11.96 18.34 -7.82
C PHE A 180 -10.97 17.35 -7.23
N ILE A 181 -9.88 17.85 -6.64
CA ILE A 181 -8.89 17.00 -5.97
C ILE A 181 -9.53 16.21 -4.82
N ARG A 182 -10.36 16.87 -3.99
CA ARG A 182 -11.11 16.19 -2.92
C ARG A 182 -12.07 15.12 -3.42
N LEU A 183 -12.68 15.32 -4.59
CA LEU A 183 -13.51 14.30 -5.23
C LEU A 183 -12.65 13.09 -5.62
N LEU A 184 -11.47 13.30 -6.21
CA LEU A 184 -10.56 12.21 -6.57
C LEU A 184 -10.05 11.48 -5.31
N GLU A 185 -9.72 12.20 -4.25
CA GLU A 185 -9.33 11.64 -2.94
C GLU A 185 -10.44 10.76 -2.35
N ALA A 186 -11.71 11.13 -2.54
CA ALA A 186 -12.83 10.34 -2.07
C ALA A 186 -13.02 9.03 -2.86
N ILE A 187 -12.67 9.01 -4.15
CA ILE A 187 -12.72 7.82 -5.01
C ILE A 187 -11.52 6.91 -4.75
N TRP A 188 -10.33 7.51 -4.62
CA TRP A 188 -9.04 6.86 -4.43
C TRP A 188 -8.33 7.32 -3.16
N PRO A 189 -8.89 7.01 -1.97
CA PRO A 189 -8.32 7.46 -0.71
C PRO A 189 -6.90 6.91 -0.48
N TYR A 190 -6.57 5.75 -1.05
CA TYR A 190 -5.32 5.03 -0.76
C TYR A 190 -4.23 5.18 -1.82
N THR A 191 -4.57 5.62 -3.02
CA THR A 191 -3.66 5.64 -4.19
C THR A 191 -3.42 7.05 -4.74
N THR A 192 -3.97 8.08 -4.10
CA THR A 192 -3.72 9.49 -4.45
C THR A 192 -2.43 9.97 -3.78
N VAL A 193 -1.41 10.29 -4.57
CA VAL A 193 -0.19 10.95 -4.07
C VAL A 193 -0.38 12.47 -4.16
N MET A 194 -0.36 13.15 -3.02
CA MET A 194 -0.23 14.61 -2.99
C MET A 194 1.24 14.99 -3.18
N ILE A 195 1.51 15.79 -4.21
CA ILE A 195 2.84 16.39 -4.48
C ILE A 195 2.77 17.88 -4.20
#